data_AF-A0A087DTU3-F1
#
_entry.id   AF-A0A087DTU3-F1
#
_cell.length_a   1.000
_cell.length_b   1.000
_cell.length_c   1.000
_cell.angle_alpha   90.00
_cell.angle_beta   90.00
_cell.angle_gamma   90.00
#
_symmetry.space_group_name_H-M   'P 1'
#
loop_
_entity.id
_entity.type
_entity.pdbx_description
1 polymer ?
#
loop_
_entity_poly.entity_id
_entity_poly.type
_entity_poly.pdbx_seq_one_letter_code
_entity_poly.pdbx_strand_id
1 'polypeptide(L)'
;MAAEANPFKPTAGKMPPILIGRQTIIDDFSESLKNGVGAPGRIMLVTGQRGFGKTVMLTEFRRIAKAQHWETIAETASQGLVARLVAALTPEKLRLDEAEISPTVAVPGIISASLGQAHFSAQTSPLTLRNALNEWLGSRKIGKGKGILITIDETQAASREDLVAIATAVQHVIIDTDESDTPDAEKKGVAIVFAGLPYMVNDLLDNEVTTFLRRALRRELDNVPLPDVRSAFVQSVAESGKTISNDDALDAARRSEGYPYIMQLVGYYMWQSAQRRGSAVITADDVNAGAGDAMLAFEDAVCAPALNGTTGAERLFLTAMAEDSPNPTRVADIAERTRRSRSWVGKYRAILIKDKLIRPADHGYVEFAVPHLGEYLRAL
;
A
#
# COMPACT_ATOMS: atom_id res chain seq x y z
N MET A 1 -27.25 -8.88 25.67
CA MET A 1 -25.88 -9.37 25.42
C MET A 1 -25.46 -8.80 24.08
N ALA A 2 -24.31 -8.10 24.00
CA ALA A 2 -23.80 -7.65 22.70
C ALA A 2 -23.56 -8.90 21.84
N ALA A 3 -24.03 -8.89 20.60
CA ALA A 3 -23.84 -10.04 19.72
C ALA A 3 -22.34 -10.34 19.58
N GLU A 4 -21.94 -11.58 19.85
CA GLU A 4 -20.60 -12.08 19.58
C GLU A 4 -20.34 -11.88 18.08
N ALA A 5 -19.56 -10.85 17.74
CA ALA A 5 -19.23 -10.53 16.36
C ALA A 5 -17.81 -11.00 16.07
N ASN A 6 -17.61 -11.60 14.90
CA ASN A 6 -16.29 -12.08 14.50
C ASN A 6 -15.27 -10.93 14.50
N PRO A 7 -14.18 -11.01 15.27
CA PRO A 7 -13.20 -9.93 15.39
C PRO A 7 -12.30 -9.81 14.15
N PHE A 8 -12.15 -10.89 13.37
CA PHE A 8 -11.31 -10.93 12.18
C PHE A 8 -12.04 -10.28 10.98
N LYS A 9 -11.31 -9.47 10.21
CA LYS A 9 -11.85 -8.66 9.11
C LYS A 9 -11.01 -8.86 7.84
N PRO A 10 -11.17 -9.98 7.11
CA PRO A 10 -10.37 -10.27 5.92
C PRO A 10 -10.73 -9.41 4.69
N THR A 11 -11.62 -8.42 4.80
CA THR A 11 -11.97 -7.55 3.67
C THR A 11 -10.84 -6.60 3.32
N ALA A 12 -10.64 -6.34 2.02
CA ALA A 12 -9.60 -5.46 1.51
C ALA A 12 -9.58 -4.08 2.22
N GLY A 13 -8.40 -3.71 2.73
CA GLY A 13 -8.16 -2.42 3.38
C GLY A 13 -8.85 -2.21 4.73
N LYS A 14 -9.56 -3.21 5.27
CA LYS A 14 -10.17 -3.09 6.59
C LYS A 14 -9.11 -3.28 7.68
N MET A 15 -9.21 -2.47 8.73
CA MET A 15 -8.31 -2.58 9.88
C MET A 15 -8.53 -3.94 10.57
N PRO A 16 -7.46 -4.73 10.79
CA PRO A 16 -7.52 -5.92 11.61
C PRO A 16 -7.75 -5.53 13.07
N PRO A 17 -8.17 -6.47 13.94
CA PRO A 17 -8.34 -6.20 15.37
C PRO A 17 -7.02 -5.75 16.03
N ILE A 18 -5.89 -6.28 15.57
CA ILE A 18 -4.56 -5.97 16.11
C ILE A 18 -3.52 -5.86 14.98
N LEU A 19 -2.67 -4.84 15.02
CA LEU A 19 -1.56 -4.59 14.08
C LEU A 19 -0.24 -5.14 14.60
N ILE A 20 -0.09 -6.45 14.55
CA ILE A 20 1.04 -7.13 15.18
C ILE A 20 2.28 -7.09 14.28
N GLY A 21 3.45 -6.95 14.91
CA GLY A 21 4.73 -6.81 14.22
C GLY A 21 4.89 -5.47 13.47
N ARG A 22 3.96 -4.52 13.66
CA ARG A 22 3.97 -3.21 13.00
C ARG A 22 4.28 -2.04 13.95
N GLN A 23 4.44 -2.31 15.24
CA GLN A 23 4.54 -1.29 16.28
C GLN A 23 5.71 -0.33 16.06
N THR A 24 6.92 -0.85 15.78
CA THR A 24 8.10 -0.01 15.50
C THR A 24 7.84 0.96 14.35
N ILE A 25 7.26 0.48 13.25
CA ILE A 25 6.93 1.30 12.07
C ILE A 25 5.92 2.41 12.43
N ILE A 26 4.92 2.07 13.24
CA ILE A 26 3.90 2.98 13.75
C ILE A 26 4.53 4.06 14.64
N ASP A 27 5.43 3.66 15.54
CA ASP A 27 6.11 4.54 16.48
C ASP A 27 7.04 5.51 15.73
N ASP A 28 7.86 5.01 14.82
CA ASP A 28 8.75 5.82 13.98
C ASP A 28 7.98 6.92 13.22
N PHE A 29 6.81 6.58 12.66
CA PHE A 29 5.95 7.54 11.97
C PHE A 29 5.36 8.56 12.95
N SER A 30 4.79 8.07 14.06
CA SER A 30 4.16 8.90 15.11
C SER A 30 5.12 9.90 15.72
N GLU A 31 6.36 9.48 16.00
CA GLU A 31 7.45 10.33 16.50
C GLU A 31 7.88 11.36 15.46
N SER A 32 7.96 10.97 14.18
CA SER A 32 8.36 11.89 13.10
C SER A 32 7.38 13.04 12.87
N LEU A 33 6.08 12.84 13.14
CA LEU A 33 5.11 13.93 13.12
C LEU A 33 5.35 14.92 14.28
N LYS A 34 5.71 14.41 15.47
CA LYS A 34 5.98 15.21 16.68
C LYS A 34 7.31 15.97 16.60
N ASN A 35 8.34 15.36 16.02
CA ASN A 35 9.71 15.90 15.99
C ASN A 35 9.91 17.08 15.02
N GLY A 36 8.87 17.55 14.33
CA GLY A 36 8.99 18.73 13.48
C GLY A 36 9.61 18.46 12.11
N VAL A 37 9.82 19.53 11.35
CA VAL A 37 10.36 19.48 9.97
C VAL A 37 11.73 18.80 9.97
N GLY A 38 12.02 18.00 8.94
CA GLY A 38 13.29 17.28 8.81
C GLY A 38 13.32 15.89 9.46
N ALA A 39 12.31 15.51 10.25
CA ALA A 39 12.26 14.16 10.82
C ALA A 39 12.15 13.08 9.72
N PRO A 40 12.98 12.00 9.76
CA PRO A 40 13.07 11.04 8.66
C PRO A 40 11.75 10.36 8.27
N GLY A 41 10.87 10.06 9.23
CA GLY A 41 9.58 9.42 8.95
C GLY A 41 8.53 10.34 8.34
N ARG A 42 8.84 11.63 8.08
CA ARG A 42 7.98 12.51 7.27
C ARG A 42 8.02 12.16 5.79
N ILE A 43 9.05 11.47 5.32
CA ILE A 43 9.10 10.92 3.96
C ILE A 43 9.32 9.42 4.14
N MET A 44 8.30 8.62 3.91
CA MET A 44 8.37 7.18 4.15
C MET A 44 7.99 6.38 2.91
N LEU A 45 8.68 5.25 2.72
CA LEU A 45 8.37 4.26 1.69
C LEU A 45 8.08 2.93 2.38
N VAL A 46 6.81 2.51 2.32
CA VAL A 46 6.33 1.23 2.86
C VAL A 46 6.22 0.21 1.74
N THR A 47 7.07 -0.82 1.77
CA THR A 47 7.05 -1.90 0.79
C THR A 47 6.52 -3.18 1.38
N GLY A 48 6.11 -4.11 0.53
CA GLY A 48 5.72 -5.45 0.95
C GLY A 48 4.89 -6.14 -0.12
N GLN A 49 4.79 -7.47 -0.05
CA GLN A 49 4.01 -8.22 -1.01
C GLN A 49 2.51 -7.89 -0.93
N ARG A 50 1.73 -8.39 -1.88
CA ARG A 50 0.25 -8.32 -1.81
C ARG A 50 -0.21 -8.98 -0.49
N GLY A 51 -1.29 -8.48 0.11
CA GLY A 51 -1.83 -9.01 1.36
C GLY A 51 -1.04 -8.75 2.65
N PHE A 52 0.14 -8.11 2.59
CA PHE A 52 0.96 -7.82 3.79
C PHE A 52 0.46 -6.65 4.66
N GLY A 53 -0.60 -5.96 4.23
CA GLY A 53 -1.23 -4.88 5.01
C GLY A 53 -0.70 -3.47 4.71
N LYS A 54 -0.17 -3.21 3.52
CA LYS A 54 0.25 -1.85 3.09
C LYS A 54 -0.86 -0.80 3.24
N THR A 55 -2.03 -1.05 2.66
CA THR A 55 -3.20 -0.16 2.77
C THR A 55 -3.66 0.03 4.22
N VAL A 56 -3.54 -1.03 5.04
CA VAL A 56 -3.84 -0.99 6.47
C VAL A 56 -2.86 -0.07 7.21
N MET A 57 -1.56 -0.17 6.91
CA MET A 57 -0.53 0.74 7.45
C MET A 57 -0.78 2.20 7.06
N LEU A 58 -1.09 2.47 5.79
CA LEU A 58 -1.46 3.84 5.37
C LEU A 58 -2.70 4.36 6.11
N THR A 59 -3.66 3.49 6.36
CA THR A 59 -4.87 3.84 7.14
C THR A 59 -4.52 4.17 8.58
N GLU A 60 -3.64 3.41 9.21
CA GLU A 60 -3.18 3.66 10.57
C GLU A 60 -2.40 4.98 10.67
N PHE A 61 -1.49 5.24 9.73
CA PHE A 61 -0.78 6.52 9.67
C PHE A 61 -1.73 7.71 9.55
N ARG A 62 -2.80 7.60 8.75
CA ARG A 62 -3.83 8.64 8.70
C ARG A 62 -4.58 8.78 10.02
N ARG A 63 -4.85 7.69 10.75
CA ARG A 63 -5.47 7.73 12.08
C ARG A 63 -4.58 8.47 13.07
N ILE A 64 -3.29 8.16 13.09
CA ILE A 64 -2.27 8.81 13.94
C ILE A 64 -2.16 10.29 13.59
N ALA A 65 -2.05 10.62 12.31
CA ALA A 65 -1.96 12.00 11.84
C ALA A 65 -3.18 12.82 12.28
N LYS A 66 -4.40 12.31 12.08
CA LYS A 66 -5.64 12.96 12.55
C LYS A 66 -5.66 13.14 14.07
N ALA A 67 -5.27 12.11 14.83
CA ALA A 67 -5.16 12.18 16.29
C ALA A 67 -4.14 13.24 16.76
N GLN A 68 -3.12 13.51 15.93
CA GLN A 68 -2.13 14.57 16.17
C GLN A 68 -2.50 15.92 15.52
N HIS A 69 -3.73 16.08 15.02
CA HIS A 69 -4.27 17.28 14.36
C HIS A 69 -3.59 17.64 13.03
N TRP A 70 -3.21 16.62 12.25
CA TRP A 70 -2.80 16.78 10.86
C TRP A 70 -3.97 16.51 9.92
N GLU A 71 -4.01 17.25 8.82
CA GLU A 71 -4.92 16.94 7.71
C GLU A 71 -4.38 15.77 6.89
N THR A 72 -5.27 15.00 6.26
CA THR A 72 -4.86 13.79 5.53
C THR A 72 -5.47 13.76 4.13
N ILE A 73 -4.63 13.49 3.13
CA ILE A 73 -5.02 13.22 1.75
C ILE A 73 -4.60 11.79 1.42
N ALA A 74 -5.52 11.00 0.86
CA ALA A 74 -5.28 9.62 0.48
C ALA A 74 -5.57 9.45 -1.00
N GLU A 75 -4.60 8.91 -1.74
CA GLU A 75 -4.73 8.62 -3.16
C GLU A 75 -4.23 7.20 -3.46
N THR A 76 -4.79 6.60 -4.50
CA THR A 76 -4.23 5.42 -5.14
C THR A 76 -3.52 5.87 -6.42
N ALA A 77 -2.27 5.45 -6.59
CA ALA A 77 -1.48 5.81 -7.74
C ALA A 77 -2.11 5.28 -9.04
N SER A 78 -2.23 6.17 -10.01
CA SER A 78 -2.64 5.89 -11.39
C SER A 78 -2.29 7.12 -12.25
N GLN A 79 -2.52 7.05 -13.56
CA GLN A 79 -2.29 8.19 -14.45
C GLN A 79 -3.03 9.45 -13.96
N GLY A 80 -2.35 10.60 -14.03
CA GLY A 80 -2.89 11.90 -13.60
C GLY A 80 -2.96 12.07 -12.08
N LEU A 81 -2.06 11.41 -11.33
CA LEU A 81 -2.01 11.48 -9.87
C LEU A 81 -1.81 12.92 -9.37
N VAL A 82 -0.92 13.69 -10.00
CA VAL A 82 -0.66 15.08 -9.59
C VAL A 82 -1.91 15.95 -9.74
N ALA A 83 -2.65 15.80 -10.83
CA ALA A 83 -3.86 16.58 -11.07
C ALA A 83 -4.92 16.32 -9.98
N ARG A 84 -5.06 15.05 -9.54
CA ARG A 84 -5.96 14.71 -8.42
C ARG A 84 -5.49 15.28 -7.09
N LEU A 85 -4.19 15.23 -6.80
CA LEU A 85 -3.63 15.84 -5.60
C LEU A 85 -3.86 17.35 -5.57
N VAL A 86 -3.63 18.05 -6.68
CA VAL A 86 -3.96 19.48 -6.81
C VAL A 86 -5.44 19.72 -6.55
N ALA A 87 -6.33 18.97 -7.21
CA ALA A 87 -7.77 19.12 -7.02
C ALA A 87 -8.24 18.84 -5.59
N ALA A 88 -7.56 17.94 -4.85
CA ALA A 88 -7.84 17.67 -3.44
C ALA A 88 -7.33 18.77 -2.49
N LEU A 89 -6.28 19.49 -2.90
CA LEU A 89 -5.68 20.60 -2.15
C LEU A 89 -6.33 21.96 -2.46
N THR A 90 -7.09 22.09 -3.55
CA THR A 90 -7.76 23.36 -3.88
C THR A 90 -9.12 23.46 -3.14
N PRO A 91 -9.37 24.55 -2.36
CA PRO A 91 -10.63 24.75 -1.65
C PRO A 91 -11.86 24.79 -2.58
N GLU A 92 -13.02 24.29 -2.11
CA GLU A 92 -14.29 24.32 -2.87
C GLU A 92 -14.74 25.71 -3.34
N LYS A 93 -14.36 26.79 -2.64
CA LYS A 93 -14.73 28.17 -3.05
C LYS A 93 -14.13 28.58 -4.40
N LEU A 94 -12.95 28.06 -4.75
CA LEU A 94 -12.35 28.29 -6.07
C LEU A 94 -13.03 27.48 -7.18
N ARG A 95 -13.82 26.45 -6.86
CA ARG A 95 -14.61 25.68 -7.84
C ARG A 95 -15.90 26.39 -8.25
N LEU A 96 -16.37 27.35 -7.44
CA LEU A 96 -17.59 28.13 -7.69
C LEU A 96 -17.30 29.46 -8.40
N ASP A 97 -16.12 30.06 -8.18
CA ASP A 97 -15.71 31.28 -8.90
C ASP A 97 -15.44 31.04 -10.41
N GLU A 98 -15.32 29.78 -10.85
CA GLU A 98 -15.30 29.42 -12.28
C GLU A 98 -16.70 29.39 -12.93
N ALA A 99 -17.77 29.33 -12.14
CA ALA A 99 -19.15 29.21 -12.64
C ALA A 99 -19.90 30.55 -12.75
N GLU A 100 -19.39 31.64 -12.16
CA GLU A 100 -19.99 32.98 -12.22
C GLU A 100 -19.00 34.03 -12.74
N ILE A 101 -18.45 33.84 -13.94
CA ILE A 101 -17.83 34.95 -14.68
C ILE A 101 -18.76 35.33 -15.84
N SER A 102 -19.63 36.31 -15.56
CA SER A 102 -20.36 37.02 -16.62
C SER A 102 -19.36 37.76 -17.52
N PRO A 103 -19.49 37.73 -18.85
CA PRO A 103 -18.58 38.42 -19.75
C PRO A 103 -18.79 39.93 -19.64
N THR A 104 -17.87 40.64 -19.00
CA THR A 104 -17.93 42.10 -18.93
C THR A 104 -17.51 42.70 -20.28
N VAL A 105 -18.38 43.56 -20.79
CA VAL A 105 -18.31 44.33 -22.04
C VAL A 105 -16.92 44.86 -22.38
N ALA A 106 -16.46 44.57 -23.59
CA ALA A 106 -15.20 45.07 -24.14
C ALA A 106 -15.29 46.57 -24.48
N VAL A 107 -14.40 47.38 -23.89
CA VAL A 107 -14.15 48.77 -24.29
C VAL A 107 -13.02 48.76 -25.35
N PRO A 108 -13.19 49.40 -26.53
CA PRO A 108 -12.14 49.44 -27.55
C PRO A 108 -10.89 50.16 -27.03
N GLY A 109 -9.75 49.46 -26.98
CA GLY A 109 -8.44 50.06 -26.66
C GLY A 109 -7.78 49.62 -25.35
N ILE A 110 -8.42 48.77 -24.55
CA ILE A 110 -7.80 48.14 -23.37
C ILE A 110 -7.73 46.63 -23.64
N ILE A 111 -6.52 46.07 -23.61
CA ILE A 111 -6.32 44.62 -23.65
C ILE A 111 -6.99 44.04 -22.40
N SER A 112 -8.19 43.50 -22.57
CA SER A 112 -8.83 42.65 -21.57
C SER A 112 -8.05 41.35 -21.53
N ALA A 113 -7.13 41.24 -20.57
CA ALA A 113 -6.56 39.95 -20.20
C ALA A 113 -7.71 39.11 -19.64
N SER A 114 -8.27 38.23 -20.47
CA SER A 114 -9.19 37.18 -20.06
C SER A 114 -8.45 36.22 -19.12
N LEU A 115 -8.51 36.51 -17.82
CA LEU A 115 -8.33 35.50 -16.75
C LEU A 115 -9.46 34.47 -16.88
N GLY A 116 -9.33 33.53 -17.81
CA GLY A 116 -10.42 32.58 -18.07
C GLY A 116 -10.06 31.37 -18.92
N GLN A 117 -8.81 31.26 -19.39
CA GLN A 117 -8.31 30.03 -20.02
C GLN A 117 -6.90 29.77 -19.54
N ALA A 118 -6.77 29.40 -18.26
CA ALA A 118 -5.73 28.44 -17.91
C ALA A 118 -6.14 27.12 -18.57
N HIS A 119 -5.80 26.97 -19.85
CA HIS A 119 -5.55 25.65 -20.37
C HIS A 119 -4.63 24.98 -19.34
N PHE A 120 -5.12 23.96 -18.65
CA PHE A 120 -4.28 22.99 -17.96
C PHE A 120 -3.46 22.28 -19.05
N SER A 121 -2.52 23.00 -19.67
CA SER A 121 -1.42 22.40 -20.39
C SER A 121 -0.58 21.75 -19.30
N ALA A 122 -0.31 20.46 -19.47
CA ALA A 122 0.41 19.61 -18.54
C ALA A 122 1.89 20.00 -18.35
N GLN A 123 2.26 21.28 -18.55
CA GLN A 123 3.64 21.76 -18.58
C GLN A 123 4.07 22.59 -17.36
N THR A 124 3.29 22.63 -16.27
CA THR A 124 3.72 23.19 -14.96
C THR A 124 3.30 22.34 -13.74
N SER A 125 3.31 21.01 -13.89
CA SER A 125 2.87 20.04 -12.88
C SER A 125 3.49 20.23 -11.45
N PRO A 126 4.81 20.42 -11.27
CA PRO A 126 5.41 20.54 -9.93
C PRO A 126 5.14 21.88 -9.22
N LEU A 127 5.14 23.00 -9.97
CA LEU A 127 4.91 24.33 -9.42
C LEU A 127 3.47 24.49 -8.94
N THR A 128 2.50 23.99 -9.72
CA THR A 128 1.09 24.03 -9.33
C THR A 128 0.83 23.22 -8.06
N LEU A 129 1.42 22.02 -7.95
CA LEU A 129 1.31 21.21 -6.73
C LEU A 129 1.98 21.89 -5.52
N ARG A 130 3.18 22.47 -5.70
CA ARG A 130 3.85 23.25 -4.65
C ARG A 130 2.97 24.39 -4.15
N ASN A 131 2.40 25.18 -5.07
CA ASN A 131 1.54 26.31 -4.74
C ASN A 131 0.29 25.84 -3.96
N ALA A 132 -0.37 24.78 -4.42
CA ALA A 132 -1.54 24.21 -3.75
C ALA A 132 -1.21 23.73 -2.33
N LEU A 133 -0.04 23.09 -2.13
CA LEU A 133 0.43 22.68 -0.81
C LEU A 133 0.69 23.88 0.11
N ASN A 134 1.44 24.88 -0.38
CA ASN A 134 1.75 26.09 0.38
C ASN A 134 0.48 26.88 0.76
N GLU A 135 -0.49 27.00 -0.16
CA GLU A 135 -1.77 27.64 0.11
C GLU A 135 -2.55 26.89 1.21
N TRP A 136 -2.64 25.56 1.12
CA TRP A 136 -3.32 24.75 2.13
C TRP A 136 -2.63 24.82 3.50
N LEU A 137 -1.30 24.78 3.54
CA LEU A 137 -0.51 24.98 4.76
C LEU A 137 -0.73 26.38 5.35
N GLY A 138 -0.84 27.40 4.50
CA GLY A 138 -1.17 28.77 4.90
C GLY A 138 -2.59 28.95 5.43
N SER A 139 -3.49 28.01 5.15
CA SER A 139 -4.89 28.08 5.59
C SER A 139 -5.04 28.05 7.12
N ARG A 140 -6.17 28.61 7.60
CA ARG A 140 -6.55 28.57 9.03
C ARG A 140 -6.86 27.16 9.55
N LYS A 141 -6.99 26.17 8.66
CA LYS A 141 -7.25 24.77 9.03
C LYS A 141 -6.02 24.11 9.62
N ILE A 142 -4.83 24.52 9.20
CA ILE A 142 -3.57 23.94 9.70
C ILE A 142 -3.08 24.76 10.89
N GLY A 143 -3.03 24.15 12.06
CA GLY A 143 -2.47 24.74 13.29
C GLY A 143 -0.95 24.88 13.24
N LYS A 144 -0.39 25.62 14.20
CA LYS A 144 1.08 25.73 14.39
C LYS A 144 1.71 24.35 14.65
N GLY A 145 2.84 24.06 14.02
CA GLY A 145 3.55 22.78 14.15
C GLY A 145 2.79 21.57 13.57
N LYS A 146 1.71 21.80 12.81
CA LYS A 146 0.89 20.77 12.15
C LYS A 146 1.07 20.79 10.65
N GLY A 147 0.44 19.87 9.95
CA GLY A 147 0.69 19.72 8.53
C GLY A 147 -0.32 18.88 7.78
N ILE A 148 0.09 18.51 6.58
CA ILE A 148 -0.65 17.65 5.66
C ILE A 148 0.10 16.33 5.56
N LEU A 149 -0.59 15.22 5.81
CA LEU A 149 -0.13 13.88 5.46
C LEU A 149 -0.72 13.49 4.09
N ILE A 150 0.13 13.13 3.14
CA ILE A 150 -0.26 12.55 1.86
C ILE A 150 0.12 11.06 1.88
N THR A 151 -0.85 10.17 1.70
CA THR A 151 -0.59 8.73 1.54
C THR A 151 -0.92 8.29 0.12
N ILE A 152 0.02 7.64 -0.56
CA ILE A 152 -0.12 7.15 -1.93
C ILE A 152 0.01 5.63 -1.92
N ASP A 153 -1.08 4.92 -2.23
CA ASP A 153 -1.06 3.45 -2.36
C ASP A 153 -0.74 3.02 -3.79
N GLU A 154 -0.29 1.77 -3.97
CA GLU A 154 0.03 1.17 -5.28
C GLU A 154 1.01 1.99 -6.12
N THR A 155 2.01 2.64 -5.50
CA THR A 155 2.93 3.63 -6.12
C THR A 155 3.52 3.19 -7.46
N GLN A 156 3.72 1.88 -7.68
CA GLN A 156 4.16 1.29 -8.95
C GLN A 156 3.21 1.51 -10.14
N ALA A 157 1.99 2.02 -9.91
CA ALA A 157 1.02 2.37 -10.94
C ALA A 157 1.06 3.86 -11.32
N ALA A 158 1.86 4.69 -10.61
CA ALA A 158 2.06 6.08 -10.97
C ALA A 158 2.94 6.21 -12.22
N SER A 159 2.70 7.26 -13.00
CA SER A 159 3.63 7.64 -14.07
C SER A 159 4.93 8.17 -13.47
N ARG A 160 6.04 8.03 -14.21
CA ARG A 160 7.32 8.60 -13.80
C ARG A 160 7.23 10.12 -13.62
N GLU A 161 6.53 10.79 -14.53
CA GLU A 161 6.34 12.24 -14.52
C GLU A 161 5.61 12.70 -13.25
N ASP A 162 4.55 11.99 -12.84
CA ASP A 162 3.84 12.28 -11.59
C ASP A 162 4.76 12.14 -10.37
N LEU A 163 5.57 11.08 -10.29
CA LEU A 163 6.48 10.86 -9.16
C LEU A 163 7.58 11.93 -9.09
N VAL A 164 8.15 12.33 -10.24
CA VAL A 164 9.12 13.44 -10.32
C VAL A 164 8.48 14.73 -9.79
N ALA A 165 7.27 15.04 -10.25
CA ALA A 165 6.58 16.27 -9.90
C ALA A 165 6.21 16.33 -8.41
N ILE A 166 5.72 15.22 -7.84
CA ILE A 166 5.43 15.10 -6.40
C ILE A 166 6.71 15.29 -5.58
N ALA A 167 7.78 14.58 -5.92
CA ALA A 167 9.06 14.68 -5.22
C ALA A 167 9.60 16.11 -5.25
N THR A 168 9.58 16.75 -6.42
CA THR A 168 10.05 18.12 -6.63
C THR A 168 9.21 19.12 -5.84
N ALA A 169 7.89 18.99 -5.87
CA ALA A 169 6.98 19.87 -5.15
C ALA A 169 7.17 19.77 -3.63
N VAL A 170 7.19 18.55 -3.09
CA VAL A 170 7.38 18.32 -1.64
C VAL A 170 8.74 18.81 -1.18
N GLN A 171 9.80 18.56 -1.96
CA GLN A 171 11.14 19.07 -1.64
C GLN A 171 11.15 20.59 -1.55
N HIS A 172 10.54 21.29 -2.51
CA HIS A 172 10.48 22.75 -2.46
C HIS A 172 9.65 23.28 -1.29
N VAL A 173 8.52 22.64 -0.94
CA VAL A 173 7.72 23.04 0.24
C VAL A 173 8.53 22.88 1.54
N ILE A 174 9.32 21.82 1.65
CA ILE A 174 10.21 21.62 2.81
C ILE A 174 11.25 22.75 2.89
N ILE A 175 11.86 23.12 1.76
CA ILE A 175 12.82 24.23 1.68
C ILE A 175 12.16 25.56 2.05
N ASP A 176 10.99 25.87 1.46
CA ASP A 176 10.23 27.11 1.73
C ASP A 176 9.90 27.26 3.22
N THR A 177 9.57 26.15 3.85
CA THR A 177 9.26 26.11 5.29
C THR A 177 10.52 26.38 6.12
N ASP A 178 11.66 25.81 5.71
CA ASP A 178 12.91 25.92 6.46
C ASP A 178 13.53 27.32 6.39
N GLU A 179 13.40 27.98 5.23
CA GLU A 179 13.82 29.36 4.99
C GLU A 179 12.93 30.40 5.67
N SER A 180 11.78 29.99 6.23
CA SER A 180 10.90 30.91 6.97
C SER A 180 11.44 31.24 8.36
N ASP A 181 11.24 32.49 8.81
CA ASP A 181 11.61 32.95 10.16
C ASP A 181 10.74 32.37 11.29
N THR A 182 9.96 31.32 11.01
CA THR A 182 9.08 30.68 11.98
C THR A 182 9.89 29.73 12.87
N PRO A 183 9.73 29.74 14.20
CA PRO A 183 10.39 28.76 15.06
C PRO A 183 10.05 27.32 14.63
N ASP A 184 11.02 26.40 14.70
CA ASP A 184 10.83 25.01 14.22
C ASP A 184 9.61 24.31 14.84
N ALA A 185 9.29 24.61 16.10
CA ALA A 185 8.12 24.06 16.79
C ALA A 185 6.78 24.54 16.21
N GLU A 186 6.77 25.69 15.54
CA GLU A 186 5.59 26.27 14.89
C GLU A 186 5.56 26.04 13.38
N LYS A 187 6.68 25.65 12.77
CA LYS A 187 6.79 25.34 11.33
C LYS A 187 5.76 24.28 10.95
N LYS A 188 4.87 24.67 10.04
CA LYS A 188 3.92 23.74 9.41
C LYS A 188 4.66 22.89 8.38
N GLY A 189 4.11 21.77 7.94
CA GLY A 189 4.82 21.00 6.92
C GLY A 189 4.03 19.90 6.24
N VAL A 190 4.73 19.17 5.39
CA VAL A 190 4.20 18.01 4.66
C VAL A 190 4.87 16.75 5.16
N ALA A 191 4.07 15.70 5.35
CA ALA A 191 4.51 14.33 5.44
C ALA A 191 3.95 13.56 4.24
N ILE A 192 4.75 12.69 3.63
CA ILE A 192 4.34 11.88 2.50
C ILE A 192 4.76 10.42 2.72
N VAL A 193 3.82 9.50 2.49
CA VAL A 193 4.04 8.07 2.60
C VAL A 193 3.64 7.39 1.31
N PHE A 194 4.60 6.73 0.68
CA PHE A 194 4.38 5.89 -0.49
C PHE A 194 4.24 4.44 -0.05
N ALA A 195 3.25 3.71 -0.57
CA ALA A 195 3.16 2.28 -0.43
C ALA A 195 3.23 1.60 -1.80
N GLY A 196 3.97 0.50 -1.89
CA GLY A 196 4.12 -0.23 -3.14
C GLY A 196 4.82 -1.58 -3.00
N LEU A 197 5.13 -2.19 -4.13
CA LEU A 197 5.81 -3.50 -4.16
C LEU A 197 7.32 -3.34 -3.94
N PRO A 198 8.02 -4.32 -3.34
CA PRO A 198 9.44 -4.20 -3.01
C PRO A 198 10.34 -3.86 -4.22
N TYR A 199 10.08 -4.46 -5.38
CA TYR A 199 10.92 -4.25 -6.57
C TYR A 199 10.84 -2.82 -7.13
N MET A 200 9.75 -2.09 -6.86
CA MET A 200 9.59 -0.70 -7.28
C MET A 200 10.73 0.17 -6.75
N VAL A 201 11.29 -0.18 -5.58
CA VAL A 201 12.44 0.52 -5.01
C VAL A 201 13.59 0.52 -6.02
N ASN A 202 13.87 -0.59 -6.70
CA ASN A 202 14.96 -0.68 -7.66
C ASN A 202 14.69 0.18 -8.90
N ASP A 203 13.47 0.14 -9.45
CA ASP A 203 13.09 0.96 -10.61
C ASP A 203 13.14 2.48 -10.30
N LEU A 204 12.82 2.85 -9.05
CA LEU A 204 12.92 4.21 -8.54
C LEU A 204 14.37 4.62 -8.24
N LEU A 205 15.29 3.65 -8.12
CA LEU A 205 16.70 3.88 -7.75
C LEU A 205 17.63 4.16 -8.95
N ASP A 206 17.16 4.01 -10.18
CA ASP A 206 17.99 4.13 -11.39
C ASP A 206 17.87 5.50 -12.11
N ASN A 207 17.17 6.49 -11.54
CA ASN A 207 16.77 7.73 -12.23
C ASN A 207 16.93 9.02 -11.40
N GLU A 208 16.85 10.22 -11.98
CA GLU A 208 16.97 11.53 -11.25
C GLU A 208 15.99 11.75 -10.07
N VAL A 209 14.86 11.02 -10.00
CA VAL A 209 13.93 10.96 -8.83
C VAL A 209 14.60 10.41 -7.56
N THR A 210 15.74 9.73 -7.76
CA THR A 210 16.50 8.99 -6.75
C THR A 210 16.80 9.76 -5.49
N THR A 211 17.19 11.04 -5.55
CA THR A 211 17.69 11.72 -4.35
C THR A 211 16.61 11.90 -3.29
N PHE A 212 15.38 12.22 -3.69
CA PHE A 212 14.26 12.37 -2.78
C PHE A 212 13.82 11.02 -2.18
N LEU A 213 13.53 10.03 -3.03
CA LEU A 213 13.07 8.71 -2.55
C LEU A 213 14.18 7.89 -1.87
N ARG A 214 15.46 8.15 -2.14
CA ARG A 214 16.60 7.57 -1.38
C ARG A 214 16.67 8.11 0.05
N ARG A 215 16.17 9.32 0.30
CA ARG A 215 16.10 9.92 1.64
C ARG A 215 14.84 9.50 2.40
N ALA A 216 13.89 8.84 1.74
CA ALA A 216 12.72 8.29 2.40
C ALA A 216 13.12 7.19 3.39
N LEU A 217 12.56 7.22 4.59
CA LEU A 217 12.66 6.13 5.55
C LEU A 217 11.97 4.89 4.95
N ARG A 218 12.74 3.82 4.73
CA ARG A 218 12.25 2.58 4.14
C ARG A 218 11.76 1.64 5.21
N ARG A 219 10.55 1.11 5.05
CA ARG A 219 9.96 0.10 5.92
C ARG A 219 9.39 -1.02 5.06
N GLU A 220 10.04 -2.17 5.12
CA GLU A 220 9.53 -3.37 4.47
C GLU A 220 8.61 -4.11 5.43
N LEU A 221 7.38 -4.32 4.99
CA LEU A 221 6.47 -5.23 5.64
C LEU A 221 6.88 -6.63 5.25
N ASP A 222 7.00 -7.49 6.25
CA ASP A 222 7.17 -8.94 6.08
C ASP A 222 6.06 -9.72 6.81
N ASN A 223 6.13 -11.05 6.72
CA ASN A 223 5.38 -11.99 7.54
C ASN A 223 5.59 -11.69 9.03
N VAL A 224 4.55 -11.96 9.81
CA VAL A 224 4.55 -11.77 11.25
C VAL A 224 5.14 -13.03 11.91
N PRO A 225 6.07 -12.91 12.88
CA PRO A 225 6.61 -14.06 13.59
C PRO A 225 5.49 -14.91 14.21
N LEU A 226 5.58 -16.24 14.05
CA LEU A 226 4.56 -17.17 14.53
C LEU A 226 4.20 -17.02 16.03
N PRO A 227 5.14 -16.74 16.95
CA PRO A 227 4.79 -16.48 18.35
C PRO A 227 3.89 -15.26 18.53
N ASP A 228 4.07 -14.24 17.72
CA ASP A 228 3.28 -13.01 17.77
C ASP A 228 1.89 -13.25 17.16
N VAL A 229 1.81 -14.04 16.07
CA VAL A 229 0.53 -14.46 15.46
C VAL A 229 -0.29 -15.32 16.41
N ARG A 230 0.34 -16.27 17.11
CA ARG A 230 -0.34 -17.06 18.16
C ARG A 230 -0.93 -16.13 19.21
N SER A 231 -0.14 -15.17 19.69
CA SER A 231 -0.58 -14.21 20.70
C SER A 231 -1.74 -13.33 20.20
N ALA A 232 -1.71 -12.97 18.91
CA ALA A 232 -2.81 -12.32 18.19
C ALA A 232 -4.13 -13.07 18.30
N PHE A 233 -4.07 -14.37 18.00
CA PHE A 233 -5.24 -15.21 17.95
C PHE A 233 -5.83 -15.38 19.34
N VAL A 234 -5.00 -15.68 20.34
CA VAL A 234 -5.44 -15.77 21.74
C VAL A 234 -6.14 -14.49 22.17
N GLN A 235 -5.53 -13.32 21.93
CA GLN A 235 -6.09 -12.03 22.32
C GLN A 235 -7.39 -11.71 21.55
N SER A 236 -7.37 -11.80 20.22
CA SER A 236 -8.53 -11.43 19.38
C SER A 236 -9.74 -12.33 19.68
N VAL A 237 -9.51 -13.63 19.91
CA VAL A 237 -10.56 -14.60 20.27
C VAL A 237 -11.13 -14.27 21.65
N ALA A 238 -10.27 -14.00 22.64
CA ALA A 238 -10.68 -13.62 23.99
C ALA A 238 -11.54 -12.34 24.02
N GLU A 239 -11.13 -11.30 23.28
CA GLU A 239 -11.87 -10.05 23.16
C GLU A 239 -13.26 -10.22 22.52
N SER A 240 -13.45 -11.28 21.73
CA SER A 240 -14.76 -11.62 21.12
C SER A 240 -15.69 -12.44 22.03
N GLY A 241 -15.24 -12.80 23.24
CA GLY A 241 -16.00 -13.64 24.17
C GLY A 241 -15.79 -15.15 23.99
N LYS A 242 -14.87 -15.57 23.11
CA LYS A 242 -14.49 -16.98 22.90
C LYS A 242 -13.12 -17.28 23.50
N THR A 243 -12.74 -18.55 23.52
CA THR A 243 -11.42 -19.01 23.99
C THR A 243 -10.80 -19.97 22.98
N ILE A 244 -9.47 -20.02 22.96
CA ILE A 244 -8.67 -20.94 22.16
C ILE A 244 -7.46 -21.34 22.99
N SER A 245 -7.02 -22.60 22.91
CA SER A 245 -5.82 -23.06 23.60
C SER A 245 -4.56 -22.44 22.97
N ASN A 246 -3.46 -22.39 23.72
CA ASN A 246 -2.18 -21.92 23.15
C ASN A 246 -1.67 -22.82 22.02
N ASP A 247 -1.94 -24.12 22.10
CA ASP A 247 -1.51 -25.09 21.10
C ASP A 247 -2.33 -24.96 19.81
N ASP A 248 -3.65 -24.81 19.92
CA ASP A 248 -4.53 -24.58 18.77
C ASP A 248 -4.25 -23.23 18.11
N ALA A 249 -4.00 -22.17 18.90
CA ALA A 249 -3.61 -20.87 18.37
C ALA A 249 -2.24 -20.91 17.68
N LEU A 250 -1.32 -21.75 18.15
CA LEU A 250 -0.03 -21.95 17.50
C LEU A 250 -0.17 -22.76 16.20
N ASP A 251 -1.05 -23.75 16.17
CA ASP A 251 -1.38 -24.46 14.92
C ASP A 251 -1.98 -23.49 13.90
N ALA A 252 -2.99 -22.69 14.29
CA ALA A 252 -3.57 -21.66 13.44
C ALA A 252 -2.52 -20.66 12.91
N ALA A 253 -1.54 -20.28 13.75
CA ALA A 253 -0.43 -19.43 13.35
C ALA A 253 0.47 -20.11 12.30
N ARG A 254 0.78 -21.40 12.46
CA ARG A 254 1.56 -22.16 11.47
C ARG A 254 0.81 -22.28 10.15
N ARG A 255 -0.51 -22.52 10.18
CA ARG A 255 -1.37 -22.60 8.99
C ARG A 255 -1.43 -21.29 8.21
N SER A 256 -1.21 -20.15 8.87
CA SER A 256 -1.17 -18.85 8.20
C SER A 256 0.22 -18.45 7.72
N GLU A 257 1.27 -19.18 8.10
CA GLU A 257 2.68 -18.90 7.79
C GLU A 257 3.13 -17.48 8.20
N GLY A 258 2.39 -16.83 9.10
CA GLY A 258 2.59 -15.43 9.46
C GLY A 258 2.15 -14.42 8.40
N TYR A 259 1.56 -14.87 7.29
CA TYR A 259 1.09 -14.02 6.22
C TYR A 259 -0.20 -13.28 6.64
N PRO A 260 -0.19 -11.92 6.70
CA PRO A 260 -1.26 -11.17 7.38
C PRO A 260 -2.67 -11.40 6.86
N TYR A 261 -2.86 -11.55 5.55
CA TYR A 261 -4.18 -11.76 4.99
C TYR A 261 -4.71 -13.19 5.25
N ILE A 262 -3.86 -14.21 5.17
CA ILE A 262 -4.23 -15.60 5.53
C ILE A 262 -4.49 -15.71 7.03
N MET A 263 -3.71 -15.02 7.88
CA MET A 263 -3.99 -14.92 9.31
C MET A 263 -5.43 -14.43 9.57
N GLN A 264 -5.89 -13.40 8.84
CA GLN A 264 -7.26 -12.91 8.99
C GLN A 264 -8.29 -13.92 8.48
N LEU A 265 -8.02 -14.64 7.39
CA LEU A 265 -8.91 -15.68 6.87
C LEU A 265 -9.02 -16.87 7.83
N VAL A 266 -7.90 -17.42 8.29
CA VAL A 266 -7.84 -18.52 9.26
C VAL A 266 -8.61 -18.14 10.53
N GLY A 267 -8.31 -16.96 11.09
CA GLY A 267 -9.02 -16.47 12.27
C GLY A 267 -10.52 -16.32 12.05
N TYR A 268 -10.90 -15.77 10.89
CA TYR A 268 -12.31 -15.59 10.53
C TYR A 268 -13.06 -16.91 10.45
N TYR A 269 -12.53 -17.90 9.72
CA TYR A 269 -13.22 -19.17 9.50
C TYR A 269 -13.18 -20.09 10.73
N MET A 270 -12.08 -20.14 11.49
CA MET A 270 -12.05 -20.92 12.74
C MET A 270 -13.05 -20.37 13.77
N TRP A 271 -13.19 -19.05 13.85
CA TRP A 271 -14.18 -18.41 14.71
C TRP A 271 -15.61 -18.71 14.22
N GLN A 272 -15.85 -18.67 12.90
CA GLN A 272 -17.16 -19.03 12.34
C GLN A 272 -17.53 -20.50 12.58
N SER A 273 -16.56 -21.41 12.48
CA SER A 273 -16.77 -22.83 12.76
C SER A 273 -17.27 -23.04 14.19
N ALA A 274 -16.57 -22.47 15.18
CA ALA A 274 -16.98 -22.53 16.58
C ALA A 274 -18.37 -21.89 16.80
N GLN A 275 -18.65 -20.75 16.14
CA GLN A 275 -19.94 -20.08 16.23
C GLN A 275 -21.09 -20.94 15.69
N ARG A 276 -20.91 -21.59 14.52
CA ARG A 276 -21.92 -22.47 13.90
C ARG A 276 -22.22 -23.68 14.78
N ARG A 277 -21.23 -24.15 15.55
CA ARG A 277 -21.37 -25.22 16.53
C ARG A 277 -22.00 -24.75 17.86
N GLY A 278 -22.24 -23.45 18.02
CA GLY A 278 -22.77 -22.86 19.26
C GLY A 278 -21.79 -22.90 20.43
N SER A 279 -20.48 -22.91 20.15
CA SER A 279 -19.41 -23.06 21.15
C SER A 279 -18.70 -21.74 21.43
N ALA A 280 -18.35 -21.53 22.71
CA ALA A 280 -17.44 -20.47 23.14
C ALA A 280 -15.96 -20.90 23.11
N VAL A 281 -15.68 -22.18 22.84
CA VAL A 281 -14.33 -22.74 22.75
C VAL A 281 -14.05 -23.12 21.29
N ILE A 282 -12.99 -22.55 20.73
CA ILE A 282 -12.40 -22.93 19.44
C ILE A 282 -11.48 -24.13 19.70
N THR A 283 -11.72 -25.23 19.00
CA THR A 283 -10.97 -26.49 19.13
C THR A 283 -10.07 -26.73 17.91
N ALA A 284 -9.21 -27.75 17.99
CA ALA A 284 -8.40 -28.21 16.86
C ALA A 284 -9.22 -28.47 15.59
N ASP A 285 -10.42 -29.05 15.70
CA ASP A 285 -11.32 -29.27 14.57
C ASP A 285 -11.76 -27.96 13.89
N ASP A 286 -12.04 -26.90 14.67
CA ASP A 286 -12.39 -25.59 14.13
C ASP A 286 -11.20 -24.93 13.44
N VAL A 287 -9.98 -25.12 13.96
CA VAL A 287 -8.75 -24.63 13.33
C VAL A 287 -8.50 -25.36 12.01
N ASN A 288 -8.63 -26.69 11.99
CA ASN A 288 -8.45 -27.49 10.78
C ASN A 288 -9.47 -27.13 9.70
N ALA A 289 -10.76 -27.07 10.05
CA ALA A 289 -11.82 -26.67 9.13
C ALA A 289 -11.61 -25.21 8.65
N GLY A 290 -11.31 -24.31 9.59
CA GLY A 290 -11.09 -22.90 9.29
C GLY A 290 -9.88 -22.63 8.40
N ALA A 291 -8.79 -23.39 8.57
CA ALA A 291 -7.63 -23.29 7.70
C ALA A 291 -7.92 -23.80 6.28
N GLY A 292 -8.70 -24.87 6.14
CA GLY A 292 -9.17 -25.35 4.83
C GLY A 292 -10.02 -24.31 4.11
N ASP A 293 -11.04 -23.78 4.78
CA ASP A 293 -11.90 -22.72 4.23
C ASP A 293 -11.11 -21.44 3.90
N ALA A 294 -10.12 -21.10 4.74
CA ALA A 294 -9.24 -19.96 4.52
C ALA A 294 -8.39 -20.11 3.25
N MET A 295 -7.84 -21.31 3.00
CA MET A 295 -7.04 -21.56 1.81
C MET A 295 -7.90 -21.46 0.54
N LEU A 296 -9.08 -22.09 0.52
CA LEU A 296 -10.01 -21.98 -0.61
C LEU A 296 -10.39 -20.52 -0.89
N ALA A 297 -10.71 -19.75 0.16
CA ALA A 297 -11.03 -18.34 0.02
C ALA A 297 -9.84 -17.50 -0.48
N PHE A 298 -8.62 -17.85 -0.07
CA PHE A 298 -7.41 -17.20 -0.56
C PHE A 298 -7.15 -17.53 -2.03
N GLU A 299 -7.31 -18.79 -2.43
CA GLU A 299 -7.17 -19.24 -3.81
C GLU A 299 -8.16 -18.51 -4.74
N ASP A 300 -9.43 -18.42 -4.34
CA ASP A 300 -10.48 -17.72 -5.10
C ASP A 300 -10.24 -16.20 -5.18
N ALA A 301 -9.73 -15.58 -4.12
CA ALA A 301 -9.55 -14.13 -4.06
C ALA A 301 -8.22 -13.65 -4.64
N VAL A 302 -7.19 -14.50 -4.69
CA VAL A 302 -5.82 -14.11 -5.02
C VAL A 302 -5.25 -14.96 -6.16
N CYS A 303 -5.23 -16.28 -6.03
CA CYS A 303 -4.57 -17.16 -6.99
C CYS A 303 -5.32 -17.24 -8.32
N ALA A 304 -6.62 -17.53 -8.30
CA ALA A 304 -7.44 -17.62 -9.50
C ALA A 304 -7.47 -16.29 -10.27
N PRO A 305 -7.71 -15.13 -9.64
CA PRO A 305 -7.65 -13.83 -10.32
C PRO A 305 -6.27 -13.49 -10.87
N ALA A 306 -5.18 -13.93 -10.23
CA ALA A 306 -3.84 -13.71 -10.76
C ALA A 306 -3.60 -14.43 -12.10
N LEU A 307 -4.26 -15.57 -12.33
CA LEU A 307 -4.14 -16.30 -13.59
C LEU A 307 -5.12 -15.81 -14.67
N ASN A 308 -6.04 -14.89 -14.35
CA ASN A 308 -6.98 -14.34 -15.32
C ASN A 308 -6.23 -13.53 -16.40
N GLY A 309 -6.52 -13.82 -17.65
CA GLY A 309 -5.87 -13.16 -18.78
C GLY A 309 -4.50 -13.73 -19.16
N THR A 310 -3.97 -14.71 -18.39
CA THR A 310 -2.75 -15.42 -18.79
C THR A 310 -2.95 -16.18 -20.10
N THR A 311 -2.00 -16.04 -21.02
CA THR A 311 -2.00 -16.81 -22.27
C THR A 311 -1.61 -18.27 -22.00
N GLY A 312 -1.91 -19.18 -22.93
CA GLY A 312 -1.49 -20.59 -22.79
C GLY A 312 0.03 -20.76 -22.67
N ALA A 313 0.81 -19.84 -23.26
CA ALA A 313 2.28 -19.84 -23.16
C ALA A 313 2.77 -19.35 -21.79
N GLU A 314 2.14 -18.31 -21.23
CA GLU A 314 2.40 -17.86 -19.86
C GLU A 314 2.03 -18.92 -18.85
N ARG A 315 0.86 -19.55 -19.01
CA ARG A 315 0.43 -20.65 -18.14
C ARG A 315 1.40 -21.82 -18.19
N LEU A 316 1.88 -22.20 -19.38
CA LEU A 316 2.91 -23.24 -19.51
C LEU A 316 4.20 -22.88 -18.75
N PHE A 317 4.64 -21.62 -18.79
CA PHE A 317 5.80 -21.15 -18.04
C PHE A 317 5.56 -21.28 -16.52
N LEU A 318 4.41 -20.80 -16.04
CA LEU A 318 4.05 -20.84 -14.62
C LEU A 318 3.88 -22.26 -14.10
N THR A 319 3.26 -23.17 -14.87
CA THR A 319 3.14 -24.59 -14.51
C THR A 319 4.50 -25.26 -14.42
N ALA A 320 5.43 -24.95 -15.32
CA ALA A 320 6.80 -25.47 -15.25
C ALA A 320 7.57 -24.95 -14.01
N MET A 321 7.27 -23.75 -13.53
CA MET A 321 7.79 -23.25 -12.24
C MET A 321 7.14 -23.93 -11.04
N ALA A 322 5.84 -24.23 -11.12
CA ALA A 322 5.06 -24.79 -10.01
C ALA A 322 5.64 -26.11 -9.47
N GLU A 323 6.37 -26.86 -10.29
CA GLU A 323 7.10 -28.08 -9.89
C GLU A 323 8.06 -27.86 -8.71
N ASP A 324 8.71 -26.69 -8.62
CA ASP A 324 9.68 -26.41 -7.55
C ASP A 324 9.06 -25.77 -6.31
N SER A 325 7.78 -25.38 -6.38
CA SER A 325 7.09 -24.64 -5.31
C SER A 325 7.17 -25.39 -3.96
N PRO A 326 7.51 -24.72 -2.85
CA PRO A 326 7.61 -23.26 -2.67
C PRO A 326 8.98 -22.65 -3.00
N ASN A 327 9.94 -23.42 -3.50
CA ASN A 327 11.29 -22.94 -3.75
C ASN A 327 11.41 -22.18 -5.08
N PRO A 328 12.38 -21.26 -5.21
CA PRO A 328 12.69 -20.61 -6.48
C PRO A 328 13.07 -21.62 -7.58
N THR A 329 12.60 -21.38 -8.80
CA THR A 329 12.90 -22.17 -9.99
C THR A 329 14.10 -21.61 -10.73
N ARG A 330 15.01 -22.48 -11.16
CA ARG A 330 16.09 -22.10 -12.07
C ARG A 330 15.56 -21.88 -13.48
N VAL A 331 15.92 -20.76 -14.10
CA VAL A 331 15.41 -20.39 -15.43
C VAL A 331 15.81 -21.40 -16.53
N ALA A 332 16.94 -22.08 -16.38
CA ALA A 332 17.37 -23.14 -17.29
C ALA A 332 16.42 -24.34 -17.28
N ASP A 333 15.97 -24.75 -16.09
CA ASP A 333 15.10 -25.92 -15.89
C ASP A 333 13.71 -25.67 -16.53
N ILE A 334 13.25 -24.41 -16.53
CA ILE A 334 12.02 -24.02 -17.26
C ILE A 334 12.18 -24.30 -18.76
N ALA A 335 13.34 -23.99 -19.36
CA ALA A 335 13.58 -24.24 -20.78
C ALA A 335 13.53 -25.74 -21.11
N GLU A 336 14.09 -26.57 -20.22
CA GLU A 336 14.11 -28.03 -20.35
C GLU A 336 12.70 -28.63 -20.20
N ARG A 337 11.98 -28.28 -19.13
CA ARG A 337 10.62 -28.76 -18.84
C ARG A 337 9.63 -28.37 -19.94
N THR A 338 9.68 -27.13 -20.39
CA THR A 338 8.77 -26.63 -21.43
C THR A 338 9.21 -27.03 -22.85
N ARG A 339 10.44 -27.54 -23.02
CA ARG A 339 11.09 -27.81 -24.31
C ARG A 339 11.05 -26.59 -25.24
N ARG A 340 11.30 -25.40 -24.68
CA ARG A 340 11.29 -24.13 -25.41
C ARG A 340 12.68 -23.51 -25.49
N SER A 341 12.86 -22.60 -26.44
CA SER A 341 14.13 -21.91 -26.64
C SER A 341 14.43 -20.91 -25.52
N ARG A 342 15.71 -20.59 -25.31
CA ARG A 342 16.12 -19.53 -24.37
C ARG A 342 15.46 -18.17 -24.66
N SER A 343 15.23 -17.86 -25.94
CA SER A 343 14.53 -16.64 -26.35
C SER A 343 13.06 -16.62 -25.88
N TRP A 344 12.37 -17.77 -26.00
CA TRP A 344 11.00 -17.91 -25.49
C TRP A 344 10.96 -17.73 -23.96
N VAL A 345 11.87 -18.37 -23.23
CA VAL A 345 11.96 -18.25 -21.77
C VAL A 345 12.26 -16.81 -21.36
N GLY A 346 13.21 -16.14 -22.03
CA GLY A 346 13.51 -14.73 -21.77
C GLY A 346 12.31 -13.80 -22.00
N LYS A 347 11.58 -14.01 -23.11
CA LYS A 347 10.36 -13.25 -23.42
C LYS A 347 9.30 -13.40 -22.33
N TYR A 348 8.91 -14.63 -21.99
CA TYR A 348 7.81 -14.85 -21.03
C TYR A 348 8.22 -14.56 -19.60
N ARG A 349 9.50 -14.74 -19.24
CA ARG A 349 10.03 -14.24 -17.97
C ARG A 349 9.81 -12.73 -17.84
N ALA A 350 10.15 -11.95 -18.88
CA ALA A 350 9.99 -10.50 -18.84
C ALA A 350 8.51 -10.09 -18.75
N ILE A 351 7.62 -10.76 -19.49
CA ILE A 351 6.16 -10.52 -19.43
C ILE A 351 5.63 -10.83 -18.03
N LEU A 352 5.92 -12.01 -17.48
CA LEU A 352 5.40 -12.43 -16.18
C LEU A 352 5.94 -11.61 -15.00
N ILE A 353 7.17 -11.08 -15.11
CA ILE A 353 7.70 -10.10 -14.15
C ILE A 353 6.92 -8.79 -14.26
N LYS A 354 6.69 -8.30 -15.48
CA LYS A 354 5.92 -7.08 -15.74
C LYS A 354 4.49 -7.19 -15.22
N ASP A 355 3.86 -8.35 -15.41
CA ASP A 355 2.51 -8.65 -14.95
C ASP A 355 2.46 -9.05 -13.46
N LYS A 356 3.62 -9.06 -12.79
CA LYS A 356 3.78 -9.23 -11.34
C LYS A 356 3.33 -10.61 -10.84
N LEU A 357 3.43 -11.62 -11.70
CA LEU A 357 3.16 -13.02 -11.38
C LEU A 357 4.40 -13.73 -10.83
N ILE A 358 5.57 -13.34 -11.31
CA ILE A 358 6.87 -13.85 -10.85
C ILE A 358 7.83 -12.70 -10.54
N ARG A 359 8.90 -12.99 -9.81
CA ARG A 359 9.98 -12.05 -9.54
C ARG A 359 11.35 -12.74 -9.58
N PRO A 360 12.45 -12.00 -9.82
CA PRO A 360 13.80 -12.54 -9.62
C PRO A 360 14.02 -12.92 -8.16
N ALA A 361 14.60 -14.09 -7.92
CA ALA A 361 14.99 -14.56 -6.58
C ALA A 361 16.50 -14.41 -6.36
N ASP A 362 17.30 -14.97 -7.28
CA ASP A 362 18.76 -14.87 -7.32
C ASP A 362 19.23 -14.92 -8.80
N HIS A 363 20.54 -14.84 -9.05
CA HIS A 363 21.11 -14.87 -10.39
C HIS A 363 20.71 -16.15 -11.14
N GLY A 364 19.82 -16.01 -12.12
CA GLY A 364 19.29 -17.12 -12.92
C GLY A 364 18.12 -17.87 -12.29
N TYR A 365 17.53 -17.35 -11.20
CA TYR A 365 16.37 -17.92 -10.52
C TYR A 365 15.18 -16.97 -10.53
N VAL A 366 13.99 -17.54 -10.56
CA VAL A 366 12.70 -16.84 -10.45
C VAL A 366 11.80 -17.55 -9.44
N GLU A 367 10.97 -16.79 -8.74
CA GLU A 367 9.99 -17.31 -7.80
C GLU A 367 8.63 -16.65 -8.04
N PHE A 368 7.56 -17.27 -7.53
CA PHE A 368 6.24 -16.65 -7.59
C PHE A 368 6.20 -15.36 -6.76
N ALA A 369 5.66 -14.30 -7.35
CA ALA A 369 5.40 -13.05 -6.63
C ALA A 369 4.04 -13.10 -5.90
N VAL A 370 3.15 -13.97 -6.35
CA VAL A 370 1.84 -14.23 -5.74
C VAL A 370 1.97 -15.41 -4.78
N PRO A 371 1.70 -15.24 -3.48
CA PRO A 371 1.78 -16.33 -2.50
C PRO A 371 0.85 -17.49 -2.89
N HIS A 372 1.25 -18.72 -2.58
CA HIS A 372 0.54 -19.97 -2.86
C HIS A 372 0.18 -20.25 -4.33
N LEU A 373 0.63 -19.42 -5.28
CA LEU A 373 0.27 -19.61 -6.68
C LEU A 373 0.86 -20.90 -7.27
N GLY A 374 2.05 -21.30 -6.83
CA GLY A 374 2.68 -22.54 -7.25
C GLY A 374 1.94 -23.78 -6.73
N GLU A 375 1.56 -23.80 -5.45
CA GLU A 375 0.71 -24.85 -4.87
C GLU A 375 -0.64 -24.94 -5.60
N TYR A 376 -1.30 -23.80 -5.81
CA TYR A 376 -2.56 -23.72 -6.53
C TYR A 376 -2.44 -24.29 -7.96
N LEU A 377 -1.39 -23.93 -8.69
CA LEU A 377 -1.13 -24.45 -10.05
C LEU A 377 -0.87 -25.96 -10.10
N ARG A 378 -0.34 -26.57 -9.02
CA ARG A 378 -0.16 -28.03 -8.93
C ARG A 378 -1.45 -28.78 -8.63
N ALA A 379 -2.43 -28.09 -8.04
CA ALA A 379 -3.73 -28.67 -7.69
C ALA A 379 -4.76 -28.61 -8.83
N LEU A 380 -4.52 -27.76 -9.85
CA LEU A 380 -5.28 -27.70 -11.11
C LEU A 380 -4.94 -28.87 -12.02
#